data_AF-R7KI60-F1
#
_entry.id   AF-R7KI60-F1
#
_cell.length_a   1.000
_cell.length_b   1.000
_cell.length_c   1.000
_cell.angle_alpha   90.00
_cell.angle_beta   90.00
_cell.angle_gamma   90.00
#
_symmetry.space_group_name_H-M   'P 1'
#
loop_
_entity.id
_entity.type
_entity.pdbx_description
1 polymer ?
#
loop_
_entity_poly.entity_id
_entity_poly.type
_entity_poly.pdbx_seq_one_letter_code
_entity_poly.pdbx_strand_id
1 'polypeptide(L)'
;MSSKDLSSKAFSFKYQEFFKPGFIWYRDEAVAFVKEHYTVQLLLPAELLRQYPHYSASYNGFIEIPAGFVWFAPKFVAEIVRAWGHRFFGAPFEQSAFEKVQQSLRTLFGFHTGYPDLHKKIHNAATSQEKIQPARQPLLDSFREIALSTKGLFPCLYELIPLWSNHVTPIKNEEKKRSANLKVLYKPKKLIPVQTSLDLVLSEGLVECAAPSTLLGFCVRKLSLSGEILDYWFIAPYKLGYDSFTSQATHYQVDCEMSQKLSNREEGQVKAREVDQKLDEIAWSKDPTLNFEELEKIAMVMTSIETPNQSLQYKRHVLYDLLVDTKPLTEILDKMEASGDSPYSKNINPKLFSEACTARAVELNGTNNNLPLSPFFALRPNA
;
A
#
# COMPACT_ATOMS: atom_id res chain seq x y z
N MET A 1 8.94 -44.79 13.84
CA MET A 1 8.03 -43.86 14.56
C MET A 1 7.00 -43.36 13.57
N SER A 2 5.74 -43.30 14.00
CA SER A 2 4.53 -43.16 13.18
C SER A 2 4.46 -41.82 12.43
N SER A 3 4.03 -41.87 11.16
CA SER A 3 3.76 -40.76 10.24
C SER A 3 2.42 -40.04 10.51
N LYS A 4 1.94 -40.05 11.76
CA LYS A 4 0.73 -39.34 12.19
C LYS A 4 1.13 -38.10 13.00
N ASP A 5 0.51 -36.97 12.69
CA ASP A 5 0.54 -35.66 13.40
C ASP A 5 1.52 -34.57 12.94
N LEU A 6 1.91 -34.53 11.66
CA LEU A 6 2.45 -33.28 11.05
C LEU A 6 1.40 -32.48 10.27
N SER A 7 0.20 -33.04 10.03
CA SER A 7 -0.88 -32.39 9.27
C SER A 7 -1.66 -31.33 10.06
N SER A 8 -1.37 -31.13 11.35
CA SER A 8 -2.15 -30.28 12.25
C SER A 8 -1.37 -29.09 12.84
N LYS A 9 -0.06 -28.96 12.58
CA LYS A 9 0.67 -27.77 13.04
C LYS A 9 0.39 -26.62 12.09
N ALA A 10 -0.35 -25.63 12.59
CA ALA A 10 -0.62 -24.39 11.88
C ALA A 10 0.68 -23.80 11.33
N PHE A 11 0.62 -23.24 10.12
CA PHE A 11 1.70 -22.42 9.58
C PHE A 11 1.77 -21.12 10.40
N SER A 12 2.49 -21.19 11.52
CA SER A 12 2.55 -20.13 12.51
C SER A 12 4.00 -19.74 12.79
N PHE A 13 4.38 -18.55 12.34
CA PHE A 13 5.60 -17.85 12.72
C PHE A 13 5.21 -16.53 13.40
N LYS A 14 6.07 -15.97 14.24
CA LYS A 14 5.83 -14.68 14.91
C LYS A 14 6.33 -13.53 14.04
N TYR A 15 5.67 -12.36 14.10
CA TYR A 15 6.11 -11.20 13.31
C TYR A 15 7.54 -10.74 13.65
N GLN A 16 8.01 -11.01 14.87
CA GLN A 16 9.39 -10.71 15.28
C GLN A 16 10.45 -11.43 14.44
N GLU A 17 10.06 -12.50 13.72
CA GLU A 17 10.94 -13.22 12.83
C GLU A 17 11.33 -12.41 11.60
N PHE A 18 10.55 -11.39 11.23
CA PHE A 18 10.96 -10.43 10.19
C PHE A 18 12.17 -9.58 10.59
N PHE A 19 12.58 -9.59 11.86
CA PHE A 19 13.79 -8.89 12.32
C PHE A 19 15.06 -9.72 12.20
N LYS A 20 15.01 -10.86 11.48
CA LYS A 20 16.18 -11.67 11.16
C LYS A 20 16.13 -12.10 9.69
N PRO A 21 17.21 -11.94 8.93
CA PRO A 21 17.27 -12.49 7.58
C PRO A 21 17.12 -14.01 7.59
N GLY A 22 16.39 -14.56 6.63
CA GLY A 22 16.15 -16.00 6.54
C GLY A 22 14.89 -16.37 5.78
N PHE A 23 14.77 -17.65 5.45
CA PHE A 23 13.60 -18.20 4.79
C PHE A 23 12.48 -18.52 5.80
N ILE A 24 11.25 -18.32 5.34
CA ILE A 24 10.02 -18.78 5.98
C ILE A 24 9.55 -19.99 5.18
N TRP A 25 9.53 -21.15 5.83
CA TRP A 25 9.24 -22.44 5.18
C TRP A 25 7.86 -22.97 5.55
N TYR A 26 7.21 -23.65 4.64
CA TYR A 26 6.09 -24.53 4.96
C TYR A 26 6.35 -25.89 4.33
N ARG A 27 6.48 -26.93 5.16
CA ARG A 27 7.01 -28.24 4.75
C ARG A 27 8.37 -28.04 4.07
N ASP A 28 8.53 -28.53 2.84
CA ASP A 28 9.77 -28.48 2.07
C ASP A 28 9.80 -27.31 1.07
N GLU A 29 8.88 -26.36 1.16
CA GLU A 29 8.79 -25.21 0.26
C GLU A 29 9.04 -23.87 0.97
N ALA A 30 9.84 -23.03 0.32
CA ALA A 30 10.10 -21.67 0.78
C ALA A 30 8.92 -20.78 0.39
N VAL A 31 8.18 -20.30 1.39
CA VAL A 31 6.99 -19.45 1.21
C VAL A 31 7.37 -17.99 1.09
N ALA A 32 8.34 -17.56 1.88
CA ALA A 32 8.85 -16.20 1.88
C ALA A 32 10.34 -16.13 2.26
N PHE A 33 10.99 -15.00 1.97
CA PHE A 33 12.37 -14.72 2.36
C PHE A 33 12.48 -13.32 2.97
N VAL A 34 13.10 -13.24 4.15
CA VAL A 34 13.43 -11.99 4.83
C VAL A 34 14.88 -11.63 4.48
N LYS A 35 15.08 -10.47 3.87
CA LYS A 35 16.40 -9.94 3.49
C LYS A 35 17.12 -9.27 4.68
N GLU A 36 18.41 -9.03 4.47
CA GLU A 36 19.13 -7.98 5.19
C GLU A 36 18.36 -6.65 5.02
N HIS A 37 18.14 -5.92 6.13
CA HIS A 37 17.26 -4.73 6.23
C HIS A 37 15.75 -4.98 6.33
N TYR A 38 15.30 -6.21 6.60
CA TYR A 38 13.90 -6.53 6.96
C TYR A 38 12.88 -6.38 5.82
N THR A 39 13.32 -6.33 4.57
CA THR A 39 12.44 -6.48 3.41
C THR A 39 11.98 -7.94 3.30
N VAL A 40 10.68 -8.16 3.09
CA VAL A 40 10.08 -9.51 3.01
C VAL A 40 9.68 -9.81 1.56
N GLN A 41 10.01 -10.99 1.08
CA GLN A 41 9.72 -11.44 -0.28
C GLN A 41 8.76 -12.60 -0.25
N LEU A 42 7.64 -12.49 -0.94
CA LEU A 42 6.75 -13.63 -1.20
C LEU A 42 7.33 -14.43 -2.37
N LEU A 43 7.45 -15.74 -2.21
CA LEU A 43 8.07 -16.63 -3.20
C LEU A 43 7.02 -17.42 -3.96
N LEU A 44 7.36 -17.86 -5.17
CA LEU A 44 6.51 -18.75 -5.96
C LEU A 44 6.62 -20.21 -5.47
N PRO A 45 5.53 -21.00 -5.54
CA PRO A 45 5.60 -22.44 -5.39
C PRO A 45 6.62 -23.07 -6.35
N ALA A 46 7.25 -24.17 -5.96
CA ALA A 46 8.39 -24.74 -6.69
C ALA A 46 8.09 -25.04 -8.16
N GLU A 47 6.88 -25.49 -8.48
CA GLU A 47 6.45 -25.78 -9.86
C GLU A 47 6.43 -24.53 -10.74
N LEU A 48 5.89 -23.42 -10.22
CA LEU A 48 5.86 -22.13 -10.92
C LEU A 48 7.24 -21.48 -10.94
N LEU A 49 8.02 -21.62 -9.88
CA LEU A 49 9.38 -21.08 -9.82
C LEU A 49 10.30 -21.69 -10.88
N ARG A 50 10.12 -22.99 -11.21
CA ARG A 50 10.86 -23.63 -12.32
C ARG A 50 10.52 -23.03 -13.68
N GLN A 51 9.30 -22.53 -13.86
CA GLN A 51 8.86 -21.88 -15.09
C GLN A 51 9.34 -20.43 -15.16
N TYR A 52 9.36 -19.74 -14.01
CA TYR A 52 9.74 -18.33 -13.89
C TYR A 52 10.88 -18.11 -12.85
N PRO A 53 12.10 -18.62 -13.11
CA PRO A 53 13.19 -18.65 -12.12
C PRO A 53 13.74 -17.25 -11.75
N HIS A 54 13.44 -16.23 -12.55
CA HIS A 54 13.74 -14.82 -12.27
C HIS A 54 12.92 -14.22 -11.11
N TYR A 55 11.91 -14.94 -10.61
CA TYR A 55 11.19 -14.58 -9.36
C TYR A 55 11.72 -15.31 -8.12
N SER A 56 12.90 -15.95 -8.18
CA SER A 56 13.54 -16.49 -6.98
C SER A 56 13.98 -15.39 -6.01
N ALA A 57 14.15 -15.73 -4.74
CA ALA A 57 14.72 -14.91 -3.67
C ALA A 57 16.07 -14.31 -4.07
N SER A 58 16.81 -15.00 -4.94
CA SER A 58 18.08 -14.53 -5.50
C SER A 58 17.95 -13.27 -6.37
N TYR A 59 16.76 -13.02 -6.94
CA TYR A 59 16.44 -11.91 -7.86
C TYR A 59 15.28 -11.02 -7.38
N ASN A 60 15.01 -11.05 -6.08
CA ASN A 60 14.00 -10.27 -5.37
C ASN A 60 12.62 -10.92 -5.13
N GLY A 61 12.49 -12.24 -5.32
CA GLY A 61 11.24 -12.95 -5.06
C GLY A 61 10.14 -12.63 -6.07
N PHE A 62 8.90 -13.04 -5.80
CA PHE A 62 7.75 -12.65 -6.62
C PHE A 62 7.27 -11.27 -6.21
N ILE A 63 6.70 -11.11 -5.01
CA ILE A 63 6.26 -9.81 -4.47
C ILE A 63 7.24 -9.38 -3.38
N GLU A 64 7.69 -8.13 -3.43
CA GLU A 64 8.55 -7.54 -2.41
C GLU A 64 7.75 -6.57 -1.52
N ILE A 65 7.81 -6.82 -0.22
CA ILE A 65 7.23 -6.02 0.85
C ILE A 65 8.38 -5.25 1.53
N PRO A 66 8.49 -3.93 1.29
CA PRO A 66 9.68 -3.19 1.71
C PRO A 66 9.72 -2.94 3.22
N ALA A 67 10.93 -2.79 3.74
CA ALA A 67 11.20 -2.65 5.18
C ALA A 67 10.31 -1.61 5.88
N GLY A 68 10.06 -0.46 5.26
CA GLY A 68 9.19 0.58 5.82
C GLY A 68 7.79 0.08 6.18
N PHE A 69 7.22 -0.79 5.35
CA PHE A 69 5.91 -1.40 5.62
C PHE A 69 5.99 -2.48 6.70
N VAL A 70 7.11 -3.21 6.75
CA VAL A 70 7.39 -4.18 7.82
C VAL A 70 7.52 -3.49 9.17
N TRP A 71 8.13 -2.30 9.23
CA TRP A 71 8.17 -1.47 10.44
C TRP A 71 6.81 -0.89 10.80
N PHE A 72 6.07 -0.41 9.80
CA PHE A 72 4.76 0.21 9.98
C PHE A 72 3.70 -0.77 10.50
N ALA A 73 3.61 -1.97 9.92
CA ALA A 73 2.57 -2.94 10.26
C ALA A 73 3.08 -4.40 10.26
N PRO A 74 4.06 -4.76 11.12
CA PRO A 74 4.73 -6.07 11.08
C PRO A 74 3.76 -7.24 11.27
N LYS A 75 2.77 -7.09 12.15
CA LYS A 75 1.72 -8.10 12.35
C LYS A 75 0.93 -8.35 11.07
N PHE A 76 0.56 -7.27 10.37
CA PHE A 76 -0.20 -7.39 9.13
C PHE A 76 0.63 -8.04 8.01
N VAL A 77 1.92 -7.70 7.90
CA VAL A 77 2.83 -8.40 6.98
C VAL A 77 2.89 -9.90 7.28
N ALA A 78 2.87 -10.30 8.55
CA ALA A 78 2.85 -11.71 8.93
C ALA A 78 1.55 -12.38 8.48
N GLU A 79 0.41 -11.71 8.63
CA GLU A 79 -0.87 -12.23 8.12
C GLU A 79 -0.89 -12.32 6.59
N ILE A 80 -0.28 -11.38 5.85
CA ILE A 80 -0.14 -11.46 4.39
C ILE A 80 0.65 -12.70 3.99
N VAL A 81 1.80 -12.95 4.64
CA VAL A 81 2.63 -14.14 4.36
C VAL A 81 1.89 -15.43 4.73
N ARG A 82 1.08 -15.45 5.81
CA ARG A 82 0.24 -16.61 6.13
C ARG A 82 -0.88 -16.84 5.13
N ALA A 83 -1.57 -15.79 4.70
CA ALA A 83 -2.57 -15.86 3.63
C ALA A 83 -1.96 -16.32 2.30
N TRP A 84 -0.73 -15.87 1.99
CA TRP A 84 0.05 -16.33 0.85
C TRP A 84 0.36 -17.84 0.93
N GLY A 85 0.92 -18.29 2.07
CA GLY A 85 1.19 -19.70 2.33
C GLY A 85 -0.09 -20.56 2.26
N HIS A 86 -1.21 -20.05 2.77
CA HIS A 86 -2.50 -20.74 2.70
C HIS A 86 -2.93 -20.96 1.26
N ARG A 87 -2.95 -19.87 0.49
CA ARG A 87 -3.54 -19.84 -0.85
C ARG A 87 -2.75 -20.64 -1.88
N PHE A 88 -1.42 -20.65 -1.78
CA PHE A 88 -0.56 -21.20 -2.83
C PHE A 88 0.31 -22.39 -2.41
N PHE A 89 0.44 -22.64 -1.10
CA PHE A 89 1.26 -23.73 -0.55
C PHE A 89 0.43 -24.72 0.29
N GLY A 90 -0.88 -24.50 0.45
CA GLY A 90 -1.75 -25.40 1.22
C GLY A 90 -1.50 -25.36 2.72
N ALA A 91 -1.04 -24.23 3.24
CA ALA A 91 -0.88 -24.04 4.68
C ALA A 91 -2.24 -23.91 5.39
N PRO A 92 -2.45 -24.51 6.58
CA PRO A 92 -3.66 -24.29 7.36
C PRO A 92 -3.77 -22.81 7.77
N PHE A 93 -4.92 -22.21 7.53
CA PHE A 93 -5.22 -20.83 7.91
C PHE A 93 -6.72 -20.67 8.16
N GLU A 94 -7.06 -19.98 9.24
CA GLU A 94 -8.46 -19.80 9.62
C GLU A 94 -9.16 -18.88 8.61
N GLN A 95 -10.34 -19.28 8.15
CA GLN A 95 -11.13 -18.51 7.17
C GLN A 95 -11.42 -17.08 7.66
N SER A 96 -11.77 -16.93 8.94
CA SER A 96 -11.98 -15.62 9.56
C SER A 96 -10.72 -14.76 9.63
N ALA A 97 -9.53 -15.37 9.70
CA ALA A 97 -8.26 -14.64 9.61
C ALA A 97 -7.97 -14.22 8.17
N PHE A 98 -8.30 -15.06 7.19
CA PHE A 98 -8.20 -14.73 5.77
C PHE A 98 -9.11 -13.56 5.38
N GLU A 99 -10.36 -13.56 5.82
CA GLU A 99 -11.30 -12.46 5.59
C GLU A 99 -10.80 -11.13 6.19
N LYS A 100 -10.18 -11.17 7.37
CA LYS A 100 -9.53 -9.99 7.96
C LYS A 100 -8.37 -9.49 7.09
N VAL A 101 -7.54 -10.38 6.57
CA VAL A 101 -6.46 -10.00 5.63
C VAL A 101 -7.05 -9.35 4.38
N GLN A 102 -8.11 -9.91 3.82
CA GLN A 102 -8.78 -9.32 2.66
C GLN A 102 -9.28 -7.92 2.94
N GLN A 103 -9.89 -7.71 4.11
CA GLN A 103 -10.40 -6.39 4.50
C GLN A 103 -9.29 -5.38 4.79
N SER A 104 -8.20 -5.81 5.45
CA SER A 104 -7.01 -4.97 5.64
C SER A 104 -6.35 -4.62 4.30
N LEU A 105 -6.34 -5.52 3.31
CA LEU A 105 -5.83 -5.23 1.96
C LEU A 105 -6.76 -4.28 1.18
N ARG A 106 -8.08 -4.44 1.28
CA ARG A 106 -9.04 -3.46 0.72
C ARG A 106 -8.82 -2.07 1.31
N THR A 107 -8.56 -2.00 2.61
CA THR A 107 -8.21 -0.76 3.30
C THR A 107 -6.87 -0.23 2.82
N LEU A 108 -5.84 -1.09 2.76
CA LEU A 108 -4.49 -0.72 2.38
C LEU A 108 -4.45 -0.06 1.01
N PHE A 109 -5.15 -0.69 0.06
CA PHE A 109 -5.20 -0.21 -1.31
C PHE A 109 -6.29 0.83 -1.52
N GLY A 110 -7.19 1.07 -0.57
CA GLY A 110 -8.28 2.03 -0.70
C GLY A 110 -8.02 3.39 -0.08
N PHE A 111 -9.10 4.02 0.38
CA PHE A 111 -9.07 5.37 0.95
C PHE A 111 -8.70 5.40 2.42
N HIS A 112 -8.01 6.47 2.79
CA HIS A 112 -7.75 6.80 4.17
C HIS A 112 -7.68 8.31 4.39
N THR A 113 -7.81 8.71 5.65
CA THR A 113 -7.75 10.12 6.08
C THR A 113 -6.38 10.48 6.65
N GLY A 114 -5.32 9.92 6.06
CA GLY A 114 -3.92 10.05 6.51
C GLY A 114 -3.34 8.80 7.15
N TYR A 115 -2.05 8.80 7.48
CA TYR A 115 -1.34 7.64 8.02
C TYR A 115 -1.91 7.07 9.34
N PRO A 116 -2.31 7.88 10.34
CA PRO A 116 -2.88 7.37 11.58
C PRO A 116 -4.16 6.57 11.36
N ASP A 117 -5.03 7.04 10.46
CA ASP A 117 -6.26 6.35 10.06
C ASP A 117 -5.96 5.05 9.31
N LEU A 118 -5.04 5.10 8.33
CA LEU A 118 -4.61 3.91 7.59
C LEU A 118 -4.06 2.83 8.53
N HIS A 119 -3.15 3.20 9.44
CA HIS A 119 -2.59 2.30 10.44
C HIS A 119 -3.70 1.68 11.30
N LYS A 120 -4.60 2.51 11.84
CA LYS A 120 -5.72 2.07 12.66
C LYS A 120 -6.62 1.09 11.91
N LYS A 121 -7.00 1.39 10.67
CA LYS A 121 -7.92 0.56 9.87
C LYS A 121 -7.30 -0.76 9.43
N ILE A 122 -6.01 -0.78 9.09
CA ILE A 122 -5.29 -2.01 8.75
C ILE A 122 -5.25 -2.97 9.95
N HIS A 123 -5.05 -2.44 11.16
CA HIS A 123 -4.99 -3.24 12.39
C HIS A 123 -6.36 -3.64 12.95
N ASN A 124 -7.37 -2.79 12.76
CA ASN A 124 -8.73 -2.99 13.25
C ASN A 124 -9.69 -3.14 12.08
N ALA A 125 -9.36 -3.99 11.11
CA ALA A 125 -10.19 -4.21 9.94
C ALA A 125 -11.58 -4.70 10.38
N ALA A 126 -12.54 -3.77 10.43
CA ALA A 126 -13.93 -4.07 10.68
C ALA A 126 -14.55 -4.56 9.38
N THR A 127 -15.50 -5.49 9.49
CA THR A 127 -16.29 -6.06 8.39
C THR A 127 -17.17 -5.04 7.66
N SER A 128 -17.20 -3.78 8.09
CA SER A 128 -18.10 -2.78 7.53
C SER A 128 -17.59 -2.28 6.17
N GLN A 129 -18.24 -2.74 5.10
CA GLN A 129 -18.26 -2.14 3.77
C GLN A 129 -19.16 -0.89 3.72
N GLU A 130 -19.43 -0.23 4.85
CA GLU A 130 -20.25 0.97 4.82
C GLU A 130 -19.56 2.03 3.95
N LYS A 131 -20.35 2.59 3.02
CA LYS A 131 -19.99 3.79 2.30
C LYS A 131 -19.91 4.93 3.31
N ILE A 132 -18.73 5.13 3.88
CA ILE A 132 -18.50 6.19 4.86
C ILE A 132 -18.58 7.53 4.12
N GLN A 133 -19.53 8.36 4.54
CA GLN A 133 -19.64 9.75 4.13
C GLN A 133 -18.67 10.59 4.98
N PRO A 134 -17.74 11.34 4.40
CA PRO A 134 -16.78 12.14 5.17
C PRO A 134 -17.47 13.17 6.04
N ALA A 135 -18.56 13.77 5.53
CA ALA A 135 -19.40 14.67 6.29
C ALA A 135 -19.90 14.04 7.60
N ARG A 136 -20.15 12.74 7.65
CA ARG A 136 -20.67 12.03 8.83
C ARG A 136 -19.60 11.38 9.70
N GLN A 137 -18.32 11.63 9.45
CA GLN A 137 -17.27 11.08 10.31
C GLN A 137 -17.40 11.59 11.74
N PRO A 138 -17.15 10.76 12.77
CA PRO A 138 -17.16 11.21 14.14
C PRO A 138 -16.09 12.29 14.35
N LEU A 139 -16.40 13.28 15.19
CA LEU A 139 -15.42 14.28 15.61
C LEU A 139 -14.33 13.60 16.46
N LEU A 140 -13.10 14.10 16.33
CA LEU A 140 -11.99 13.63 17.15
C LEU A 140 -12.13 14.14 18.60
N ASP A 141 -11.54 13.42 19.54
CA ASP A 141 -11.58 13.78 20.97
C ASP A 141 -11.02 15.20 21.23
N SER A 142 -10.05 15.63 20.41
CA SER A 142 -9.46 16.98 20.47
C SER A 142 -10.44 18.11 20.12
N PHE A 143 -11.55 17.83 19.42
CA PHE A 143 -12.54 18.84 19.05
C PHE A 143 -13.07 19.59 20.28
N ARG A 144 -13.41 18.86 21.36
CA ARG A 144 -14.01 19.46 22.55
C ARG A 144 -13.06 20.44 23.23
N GLU A 145 -11.78 20.08 23.31
CA GLU A 145 -10.75 20.93 23.91
C GLU A 145 -10.57 22.24 23.11
N ILE A 146 -10.51 22.12 21.78
CA ILE A 146 -10.34 23.27 20.87
C ILE A 146 -11.61 24.14 20.85
N ALA A 147 -12.80 23.54 20.86
CA ALA A 147 -14.06 24.28 20.92
C ALA A 147 -14.20 25.06 22.23
N LEU A 148 -13.69 24.52 23.34
CA LEU A 148 -13.68 25.21 24.63
C LEU A 148 -12.67 26.37 24.65
N SER A 149 -11.46 26.16 24.13
CA SER A 149 -10.42 27.19 24.12
C SER A 149 -10.73 28.37 23.19
N THR A 150 -11.53 28.14 22.15
CA THR A 150 -11.93 29.16 21.17
C THR A 150 -13.28 29.83 21.50
N LYS A 151 -13.98 29.33 22.53
CA LYS A 151 -15.31 29.82 22.91
C LYS A 151 -15.31 31.30 23.26
N GLY A 152 -16.17 32.07 22.60
CA GLY A 152 -16.31 33.52 22.81
C GLY A 152 -15.31 34.37 22.03
N LEU A 153 -14.31 33.76 21.38
CA LEU A 153 -13.37 34.42 20.47
C LEU A 153 -13.76 34.17 19.01
N PHE A 154 -14.14 32.93 18.70
CA PHE A 154 -14.52 32.52 17.36
C PHE A 154 -15.87 31.80 17.38
N PRO A 155 -16.75 32.03 16.38
CA PRO A 155 -18.10 31.46 16.38
C PRO A 155 -18.16 30.00 15.87
N CYS A 156 -17.13 29.54 15.18
CA CYS A 156 -17.09 28.24 14.51
C CYS A 156 -15.66 27.75 14.31
N LEU A 157 -15.52 26.48 13.97
CA LEU A 157 -14.26 25.84 13.60
C LEU A 157 -14.37 25.23 12.20
N TYR A 158 -13.28 25.25 11.45
CA TYR A 158 -13.13 24.51 10.20
C TYR A 158 -12.32 23.26 10.47
N GLU A 159 -12.92 22.09 10.24
CA GLU A 159 -12.22 20.82 10.29
C GLU A 159 -11.72 20.45 8.90
N LEU A 160 -10.42 20.23 8.78
CA LEU A 160 -9.74 19.80 7.58
C LEU A 160 -9.48 18.30 7.67
N ILE A 161 -10.17 17.53 6.84
CA ILE A 161 -10.02 16.07 6.75
C ILE A 161 -9.31 15.78 5.42
N PRO A 162 -8.04 15.32 5.45
CA PRO A 162 -7.36 14.95 4.22
C PRO A 162 -7.98 13.68 3.63
N LEU A 163 -8.09 13.61 2.31
CA LEU A 163 -8.53 12.42 1.58
C LEU A 163 -7.38 11.85 0.76
N TRP A 164 -6.91 10.68 1.16
CA TRP A 164 -5.87 9.94 0.47
C TRP A 164 -6.47 8.72 -0.20
N SER A 165 -5.95 8.36 -1.38
CA SER A 165 -6.28 7.10 -2.04
C SER A 165 -5.04 6.37 -2.53
N ASN A 166 -4.94 5.10 -2.15
CA ASN A 166 -3.93 4.19 -2.69
C ASN A 166 -4.45 3.43 -3.92
N HIS A 167 -5.71 3.66 -4.34
CA HIS A 167 -6.26 3.11 -5.59
C HIS A 167 -5.84 3.92 -6.79
N VAL A 168 -5.37 5.14 -6.59
CA VAL A 168 -5.17 6.11 -7.65
C VAL A 168 -3.78 6.70 -7.55
N THR A 169 -3.12 6.79 -8.70
CA THR A 169 -1.76 7.35 -8.82
C THR A 169 -1.68 8.31 -9.99
N PRO A 170 -0.79 9.31 -9.96
CA PRO A 170 -0.51 10.14 -11.12
C PRO A 170 0.02 9.29 -12.27
N ILE A 171 -0.36 9.62 -13.49
CA ILE A 171 0.21 9.02 -14.70
C ILE A 171 1.67 9.47 -14.80
N LYS A 172 2.61 8.58 -14.48
CA LYS A 172 4.05 8.83 -14.63
C LYS A 172 4.52 8.27 -15.98
N ASN A 173 5.24 9.08 -16.76
CA ASN A 173 5.74 8.69 -18.08
C ASN A 173 7.02 7.82 -18.03
N GLU A 174 7.68 7.70 -16.88
CA GLU A 174 8.81 6.77 -16.70
C GLU A 174 8.66 6.01 -15.39
N GLU A 175 8.26 4.73 -15.49
CA GLU A 175 8.20 3.83 -14.35
C GLU A 175 9.50 3.03 -14.23
N LYS A 176 10.19 3.16 -13.09
CA LYS A 176 11.38 2.37 -12.79
C LYS A 176 10.97 0.96 -12.38
N LYS A 177 11.11 0.00 -13.27
CA LYS A 177 10.93 -1.44 -12.98
C LYS A 177 11.85 -1.92 -11.84
N ARG A 178 11.36 -2.85 -11.02
CA ARG A 178 12.12 -3.44 -9.90
C ARG A 178 13.36 -4.15 -10.43
N SER A 179 14.56 -3.65 -10.11
CA SER A 179 15.81 -4.31 -10.47
C SER A 179 16.22 -5.35 -9.43
N ALA A 180 16.57 -6.56 -9.88
CA ALA A 180 17.13 -7.61 -9.06
C ALA A 180 18.47 -7.17 -8.44
N ASN A 181 18.71 -7.65 -7.23
CA ASN A 181 19.98 -7.46 -6.54
C ASN A 181 21.12 -8.22 -7.23
N LEU A 182 20.81 -9.35 -7.86
CA LEU A 182 21.77 -10.21 -8.55
C LEU A 182 21.68 -10.02 -10.06
N LYS A 183 22.83 -9.87 -10.71
CA LYS A 183 22.95 -9.92 -12.18
C LYS A 183 23.11 -11.36 -12.65
N VAL A 184 22.63 -11.67 -13.85
CA VAL A 184 22.77 -13.00 -14.46
C VAL A 184 23.92 -13.00 -15.45
N LEU A 185 24.75 -14.05 -15.46
CA LEU A 185 25.74 -14.26 -16.51
C LEU A 185 25.06 -14.90 -17.72
N TYR A 186 24.79 -14.10 -18.75
CA TYR A 186 24.16 -14.52 -20.00
C TYR A 186 25.18 -14.60 -21.12
N LYS A 187 25.39 -15.80 -21.70
CA LYS A 187 26.61 -16.16 -22.45
C LYS A 187 27.86 -16.00 -21.56
N PRO A 188 28.95 -16.74 -21.77
CA PRO A 188 30.07 -16.82 -20.81
C PRO A 188 30.80 -15.50 -20.47
N LYS A 189 30.36 -14.33 -20.96
CA LYS A 189 31.04 -13.04 -20.80
C LYS A 189 30.14 -11.82 -20.55
N LYS A 190 28.80 -11.94 -20.46
CA LYS A 190 27.92 -10.77 -20.31
C LYS A 190 27.06 -10.86 -19.05
N LEU A 191 27.24 -9.92 -18.13
CA LEU A 191 26.34 -9.74 -17.00
C LEU A 191 25.16 -8.84 -17.40
N ILE A 192 23.94 -9.29 -17.14
CA ILE A 192 22.71 -8.54 -17.42
C ILE A 192 21.90 -8.32 -16.12
N PRO A 193 21.28 -7.15 -15.95
CA PRO A 193 20.34 -6.93 -14.84
C PRO A 193 19.02 -7.65 -15.11
N VAL A 194 18.38 -8.14 -14.05
CA VAL A 194 17.02 -8.70 -14.10
C VAL A 194 16.06 -7.60 -13.62
N GLN A 195 15.09 -7.14 -14.41
CA GLN A 195 14.09 -6.12 -14.03
C GLN A 195 12.63 -6.60 -14.19
N THR A 196 11.85 -6.63 -13.11
CA THR A 196 10.47 -7.13 -13.08
C THR A 196 9.44 -6.01 -12.95
N SER A 197 8.13 -6.35 -12.94
CA SER A 197 7.05 -5.37 -12.79
C SER A 197 7.14 -4.54 -11.50
N LEU A 198 6.67 -3.31 -11.58
CA LEU A 198 6.50 -2.38 -10.46
C LEU A 198 5.39 -2.79 -9.50
N ASP A 199 4.33 -3.42 -10.02
CA ASP A 199 3.17 -3.87 -9.25
C ASP A 199 3.47 -5.03 -8.29
N LEU A 200 4.71 -5.52 -8.32
CA LEU A 200 5.25 -6.49 -7.39
C LEU A 200 5.93 -5.83 -6.17
N VAL A 201 5.93 -4.50 -6.06
CA VAL A 201 6.51 -3.74 -4.93
C VAL A 201 5.42 -3.02 -4.15
N LEU A 202 5.27 -3.33 -2.86
CA LEU A 202 4.19 -2.78 -2.04
C LEU A 202 4.41 -1.32 -1.60
N SER A 203 5.65 -0.84 -1.45
CA SER A 203 5.91 0.41 -0.70
C SER A 203 5.80 1.72 -1.47
N GLU A 204 5.73 1.68 -2.80
CA GLU A 204 5.94 2.91 -3.62
C GLU A 204 4.88 4.00 -3.42
N GLY A 205 3.82 3.76 -2.64
CA GLY A 205 2.85 4.79 -2.24
C GLY A 205 2.64 4.94 -0.72
N LEU A 206 3.16 4.05 0.11
CA LEU A 206 2.74 3.91 1.52
C LEU A 206 3.71 4.49 2.55
N VAL A 207 4.98 4.73 2.20
CA VAL A 207 6.02 5.15 3.18
C VAL A 207 6.90 6.28 2.65
N GLU A 208 6.64 6.79 1.43
CA GLU A 208 7.32 8.00 0.96
C GLU A 208 6.67 9.22 1.65
N CYS A 209 7.16 9.56 2.85
CA CYS A 209 6.77 10.75 3.63
C CYS A 209 6.95 12.11 2.91
N ALA A 210 7.29 12.11 1.62
CA ALA A 210 7.62 13.29 0.83
C ALA A 210 6.81 13.45 -0.47
N ALA A 211 6.00 12.45 -0.89
CA ALA A 211 5.30 12.53 -2.18
C ALA A 211 3.80 12.82 -2.00
N PRO A 212 3.30 14.00 -2.41
CA PRO A 212 1.87 14.34 -2.39
C PRO A 212 1.03 13.58 -3.44
N SER A 213 1.55 12.49 -4.03
CA SER A 213 0.96 11.85 -5.22
C SER A 213 -0.35 11.12 -4.97
N THR A 214 -0.66 10.73 -3.73
CA THR A 214 -1.88 9.97 -3.37
C THR A 214 -2.90 10.80 -2.58
N LEU A 215 -2.57 12.06 -2.25
CA LEU A 215 -3.50 13.00 -1.62
C LEU A 215 -4.43 13.56 -2.70
N LEU A 216 -5.72 13.22 -2.60
CA LEU A 216 -6.74 13.62 -3.58
C LEU A 216 -7.36 14.99 -3.29
N GLY A 217 -7.35 15.43 -2.03
CA GLY A 217 -7.93 16.71 -1.63
C GLY A 217 -8.27 16.76 -0.14
N PHE A 218 -9.04 17.77 0.24
CA PHE A 218 -9.49 17.99 1.62
C PHE A 218 -10.99 18.12 1.67
N CYS A 219 -11.62 17.35 2.57
CA CYS A 219 -12.98 17.60 2.99
C CYS A 219 -12.93 18.62 4.13
N VAL A 220 -13.53 19.78 3.93
CA VAL A 220 -13.61 20.87 4.91
C VAL A 220 -15.02 20.85 5.50
N ARG A 221 -15.13 20.65 6.81
CA ARG A 221 -16.41 20.80 7.55
C ARG A 221 -16.38 22.08 8.34
N LYS A 222 -17.34 22.97 8.13
CA LYS A 222 -17.57 24.07 9.07
C LYS A 222 -18.43 23.55 10.20
N LEU A 223 -17.94 23.69 11.42
CA LEU A 223 -18.57 23.15 12.62
C LEU A 223 -18.94 24.29 13.57
N SER A 224 -20.14 24.21 14.15
CA SER A 224 -20.48 24.99 15.34
C SER A 224 -19.61 24.51 16.52
N LEU A 225 -19.53 25.30 17.59
CA LEU A 225 -18.84 24.87 18.81
C LEU A 225 -19.55 23.71 19.54
N SER A 226 -20.80 23.37 19.17
CA SER A 226 -21.48 22.16 19.63
C SER A 226 -21.19 20.92 18.77
N GLY A 227 -20.50 21.08 17.64
CA GLY A 227 -20.15 20.01 16.72
C GLY A 227 -21.16 19.79 15.59
N GLU A 228 -22.12 20.70 15.39
CA GLU A 228 -23.05 20.64 14.27
C GLU A 228 -22.38 21.11 12.98
N ILE A 229 -22.63 20.41 11.88
CA ILE A 229 -22.09 20.77 10.57
C ILE A 229 -22.91 21.91 10.00
N LEU A 230 -22.26 23.05 9.83
CA LEU A 230 -22.83 24.27 9.27
C LEU A 230 -22.67 24.34 7.76
N ASP A 231 -21.56 23.83 7.22
CA ASP A 231 -21.29 23.77 5.78
C ASP A 231 -20.19 22.73 5.48
N TYR A 232 -20.04 22.37 4.21
CA TYR A 232 -19.15 21.32 3.72
C TYR A 232 -18.57 21.66 2.35
N TRP A 233 -17.27 21.41 2.17
CA TRP A 233 -16.59 21.54 0.89
C TRP A 233 -15.63 20.38 0.67
N PHE A 234 -15.45 19.98 -0.59
CA PHE A 234 -14.34 19.17 -1.04
C PHE A 234 -13.49 20.02 -1.97
N ILE A 235 -12.21 20.21 -1.64
CA ILE A 235 -11.30 21.09 -2.37
C ILE A 235 -10.06 20.33 -2.84
N ALA A 236 -9.49 20.78 -3.95
CA ALA A 236 -8.23 20.25 -4.48
C ALA A 236 -7.10 20.41 -3.47
N PRO A 237 -6.05 19.55 -3.51
CA PRO A 237 -4.87 19.72 -2.69
C PRO A 237 -4.30 21.11 -2.88
N TYR A 238 -3.72 21.49 -4.02
CA TYR A 238 -3.00 22.76 -4.24
C TYR A 238 -3.73 24.08 -3.92
N LYS A 239 -4.98 24.09 -3.48
CA LYS A 239 -5.72 25.26 -2.98
C LYS A 239 -5.48 25.62 -1.50
N LEU A 240 -4.74 24.81 -0.73
CA LEU A 240 -4.21 25.22 0.60
C LEU A 240 -2.68 25.29 0.57
N GLY A 241 -2.08 26.14 1.40
CA GLY A 241 -0.64 26.15 1.67
C GLY A 241 -0.24 24.98 2.57
N TYR A 242 0.64 24.08 2.09
CA TYR A 242 0.94 22.82 2.78
C TYR A 242 2.34 22.72 3.37
N ASP A 243 2.38 22.04 4.52
CA ASP A 243 3.51 21.18 4.89
C ASP A 243 3.07 19.70 4.80
N SER A 244 4.03 18.78 4.71
CA SER A 244 3.77 17.35 4.58
C SER A 244 3.23 16.68 5.85
N PHE A 245 3.31 17.36 7.01
CA PHE A 245 2.89 16.82 8.29
C PHE A 245 1.41 17.09 8.56
N THR A 246 0.91 18.25 8.17
CA THR A 246 -0.50 18.67 8.31
C THR A 246 -1.44 17.91 7.37
N SER A 247 -0.93 17.32 6.28
CA SER A 247 -1.75 16.52 5.38
C SER A 247 -2.01 15.09 5.88
N GLN A 248 -1.36 14.67 6.98
CA GLN A 248 -1.46 13.32 7.52
C GLN A 248 -2.48 13.17 8.64
N ALA A 249 -3.06 14.26 9.12
CA ALA A 249 -4.01 14.24 10.22
C ALA A 249 -5.18 15.19 9.96
N THR A 250 -6.28 14.95 10.66
CA THR A 250 -7.39 15.90 10.72
C THR A 250 -7.01 17.07 11.62
N HIS A 251 -7.30 18.29 11.18
CA HIS A 251 -7.02 19.53 11.92
C HIS A 251 -8.26 20.37 12.11
N TYR A 252 -8.37 21.04 13.26
CA TYR A 252 -9.39 22.06 13.51
C TYR A 252 -8.72 23.44 13.44
N GLN A 253 -9.34 24.36 12.73
CA GLN A 253 -8.81 25.70 12.47
C GLN A 253 -9.88 26.75 12.74
N VAL A 254 -9.45 27.92 13.20
CA VAL A 254 -10.32 29.12 13.21
C VAL A 254 -10.22 29.85 11.87
N ASP A 255 -11.07 30.86 11.66
CA ASP A 255 -11.16 31.61 10.41
C ASP A 255 -9.85 32.28 9.99
N CYS A 256 -9.11 32.89 10.92
CA CYS A 256 -7.83 33.54 10.62
C CYS A 256 -6.71 32.55 10.26
N GLU A 257 -6.72 31.34 10.84
CA GLU A 257 -5.78 30.28 10.47
C GLU A 257 -6.12 29.70 9.10
N MET A 258 -7.42 29.50 8.85
CA MET A 258 -7.91 29.01 7.56
C MET A 258 -7.62 30.01 6.43
N SER A 259 -7.77 31.31 6.68
CA SER A 259 -7.47 32.34 5.69
C SER A 259 -5.99 32.41 5.32
N GLN A 260 -5.09 32.16 6.28
CA GLN A 260 -3.65 32.05 6.02
C GLN A 260 -3.33 30.85 5.12
N LYS A 261 -4.05 29.73 5.28
CA LYS A 261 -3.86 28.53 4.46
C LYS A 261 -4.44 28.67 3.05
N LEU A 262 -5.57 29.35 2.88
CA LEU A 262 -6.20 29.56 1.57
C LEU A 262 -5.48 30.61 0.70
N SER A 263 -4.61 31.42 1.30
CA SER A 263 -3.83 32.43 0.59
C SER A 263 -2.60 31.79 -0.07
N ASN A 264 -2.78 31.20 -1.26
CA ASN A 264 -1.65 30.80 -2.09
C ASN A 264 -0.79 32.04 -2.42
N ARG A 265 0.54 31.88 -2.57
CA ARG A 265 1.47 33.00 -2.81
C ARG A 265 1.15 33.87 -4.04
N GLU A 266 0.32 33.38 -4.95
CA GLU A 266 -0.08 34.05 -6.20
C GLU A 266 -1.48 34.71 -6.13
N GLU A 267 -2.30 34.36 -5.15
CA GLU A 267 -3.64 34.94 -4.94
C GLU A 267 -3.57 35.89 -3.73
N GLY A 268 -4.17 37.08 -3.84
CA GLY A 268 -4.13 38.10 -2.79
C GLY A 268 -4.60 37.57 -1.41
N GLN A 269 -4.23 38.28 -0.33
CA GLN A 269 -4.56 37.87 1.04
C GLN A 269 -6.07 37.70 1.24
N VAL A 270 -6.49 36.50 1.64
CA VAL A 270 -7.87 36.19 2.03
C VAL A 270 -8.13 36.74 3.44
N LYS A 271 -9.22 37.50 3.61
CA LYS A 271 -9.62 37.96 4.94
C LYS A 271 -10.36 36.85 5.69
N ALA A 272 -10.20 36.79 7.01
CA ALA A 272 -10.87 35.80 7.86
C ALA A 272 -12.40 35.71 7.65
N ARG A 273 -13.06 36.85 7.42
CA ARG A 273 -14.52 36.91 7.18
C ARG A 273 -14.95 36.42 5.78
N GLU A 274 -14.01 36.27 4.86
CA GLU A 274 -14.25 35.89 3.45
C GLU A 274 -13.91 34.40 3.19
N VAL A 275 -13.59 33.63 4.24
CA VAL A 275 -13.18 32.22 4.13
C VAL A 275 -14.25 31.35 3.46
N ASP A 276 -15.51 31.42 3.90
CA ASP A 276 -16.61 30.63 3.30
C ASP A 276 -16.76 30.94 1.81
N GLN A 277 -16.75 32.23 1.44
CA GLN A 277 -16.87 32.65 0.04
C GLN A 277 -15.71 32.09 -0.79
N LYS A 278 -14.49 32.17 -0.26
CA LYS A 278 -13.33 31.62 -0.96
C LYS A 278 -13.45 30.10 -1.13
N LEU A 279 -13.94 29.39 -0.11
CA LEU A 279 -14.20 27.95 -0.18
C LEU A 279 -15.28 27.61 -1.22
N ASP A 280 -16.35 28.41 -1.31
CA ASP A 280 -17.38 28.26 -2.35
C ASP A 280 -16.80 28.42 -3.77
N GLU A 281 -15.88 29.35 -3.96
CA GLU A 281 -15.25 29.61 -5.26
C GLU A 281 -14.33 28.47 -5.73
N ILE A 282 -13.64 27.79 -4.81
CA ILE A 282 -12.61 26.77 -5.15
C ILE A 282 -13.09 25.32 -5.00
N ALA A 283 -14.32 25.11 -4.53
CA ALA A 283 -14.81 23.77 -4.23
C ALA A 283 -15.06 22.94 -5.49
N TRP A 284 -14.56 21.71 -5.46
CA TRP A 284 -14.92 20.67 -6.43
C TRP A 284 -16.30 20.08 -6.14
N SER A 285 -16.73 20.07 -4.87
CA SER A 285 -18.09 19.69 -4.47
C SER A 285 -18.45 20.31 -3.12
N LYS A 286 -19.75 20.55 -2.92
CA LYS A 286 -20.36 20.89 -1.63
C LYS A 286 -21.36 19.84 -1.14
N ASP A 287 -21.51 18.72 -1.85
CA ASP A 287 -22.50 17.70 -1.50
C ASP A 287 -22.02 16.84 -0.32
N PRO A 288 -22.65 16.95 0.87
CA PRO A 288 -22.24 16.20 2.06
C PRO A 288 -22.69 14.73 2.02
N THR A 289 -23.49 14.33 1.03
CA THR A 289 -24.01 12.97 0.91
C THR A 289 -23.05 12.03 0.16
N LEU A 290 -22.04 12.59 -0.49
CA LEU A 290 -21.04 11.82 -1.23
C LEU A 290 -20.17 10.99 -0.28
N ASN A 291 -19.95 9.74 -0.67
CA ASN A 291 -19.01 8.85 0.00
C ASN A 291 -17.58 8.98 -0.58
N PHE A 292 -16.61 8.32 0.05
CA PHE A 292 -15.21 8.38 -0.40
C PHE A 292 -14.97 7.95 -1.85
N GLU A 293 -15.66 6.92 -2.34
CA GLU A 293 -15.52 6.45 -3.74
C GLU A 293 -16.06 7.48 -4.73
N GLU A 294 -17.11 8.20 -4.37
CA GLU A 294 -17.69 9.26 -5.21
C GLU A 294 -16.78 10.49 -5.25
N LEU A 295 -16.19 10.86 -4.12
CA LEU A 295 -15.23 11.97 -4.04
C LEU A 295 -13.93 11.65 -4.80
N GLU A 296 -13.48 10.40 -4.82
CA GLU A 296 -12.36 9.99 -5.67
C GLU A 296 -12.63 10.21 -7.15
N LYS A 297 -13.80 9.80 -7.61
CA LYS A 297 -14.20 10.00 -9.02
C LYS A 297 -14.21 11.49 -9.37
N ILE A 298 -14.73 12.32 -8.47
CA ILE A 298 -14.68 13.78 -8.62
C ILE A 298 -13.23 14.25 -8.69
N ALA A 299 -12.36 13.82 -7.75
CA ALA A 299 -10.96 14.21 -7.73
C ALA A 299 -10.23 13.82 -9.02
N MET A 300 -10.45 12.61 -9.54
CA MET A 300 -9.86 12.15 -10.80
C MET A 300 -10.30 13.03 -11.98
N VAL A 301 -11.60 13.30 -12.10
CA VAL A 301 -12.16 14.15 -13.18
C VAL A 301 -11.61 15.57 -13.07
N MET A 302 -11.71 16.18 -11.89
CA MET A 302 -11.29 17.57 -11.70
C MET A 302 -9.79 17.75 -11.87
N THR A 303 -8.96 16.80 -11.39
CA THR A 303 -7.50 16.83 -11.63
C THR A 303 -7.17 16.75 -13.11
N SER A 304 -7.91 15.95 -13.89
CA SER A 304 -7.71 15.87 -15.34
C SER A 304 -8.07 17.16 -16.09
N ILE A 305 -8.98 17.97 -15.54
CA ILE A 305 -9.43 19.25 -16.10
C ILE A 305 -8.49 20.39 -15.70
N GLU A 306 -8.20 20.54 -14.41
CA GLU A 306 -7.42 21.66 -13.87
C GLU A 306 -5.91 21.47 -14.03
N THR A 307 -5.43 20.23 -13.93
CA THR A 307 -4.00 19.89 -14.02
C THR A 307 -3.77 18.65 -14.89
N PRO A 308 -3.97 18.71 -16.22
CA PRO A 308 -3.90 17.54 -17.10
C PRO A 308 -2.58 16.77 -17.01
N ASN A 309 -1.46 17.45 -16.76
CA ASN A 309 -0.13 16.85 -16.59
C ASN A 309 0.02 16.03 -15.29
N GLN A 310 -0.94 16.14 -14.37
CA GLN A 310 -1.02 15.38 -13.12
C GLN A 310 -2.24 14.45 -13.12
N SER A 311 -2.78 14.12 -14.30
CA SER A 311 -3.92 13.23 -14.45
C SER A 311 -3.72 11.93 -13.67
N LEU A 312 -4.81 11.48 -13.08
CA LEU A 312 -4.85 10.36 -12.15
C LEU A 312 -5.37 9.11 -12.87
N GLN A 313 -4.81 7.95 -12.54
CA GLN A 313 -5.27 6.65 -13.04
C GLN A 313 -5.45 5.65 -11.89
N TYR A 314 -6.38 4.71 -12.07
CA TYR A 314 -6.53 3.60 -11.14
C TYR A 314 -5.31 2.68 -11.21
N LYS A 315 -4.63 2.49 -10.08
CA LYS A 315 -3.60 1.49 -9.87
C LYS A 315 -4.17 0.34 -9.06
N ARG A 316 -4.11 -0.85 -9.63
CA ARG A 316 -4.56 -2.07 -8.95
C ARG A 316 -3.37 -2.97 -8.67
N HIS A 317 -2.97 -3.03 -7.40
CA HIS A 317 -1.81 -3.82 -6.99
C HIS A 317 -2.09 -5.32 -7.08
N VAL A 318 -1.08 -6.09 -7.46
CA VAL A 318 -1.14 -7.54 -7.69
C VAL A 318 -1.59 -8.32 -6.45
N LEU A 319 -1.15 -7.88 -5.28
CA LEU A 319 -1.57 -8.47 -4.01
C LEU A 319 -3.09 -8.35 -3.77
N TYR A 320 -3.75 -7.30 -4.29
CA TYR A 320 -5.21 -7.19 -4.25
C TYR A 320 -5.84 -8.27 -5.14
N ASP A 321 -5.38 -8.37 -6.38
CA ASP A 321 -5.85 -9.37 -7.34
C ASP A 321 -5.71 -10.81 -6.80
N LEU A 322 -4.59 -11.09 -6.14
CA LEU A 322 -4.32 -12.39 -5.57
C LEU A 322 -5.10 -12.61 -4.27
N LEU A 323 -5.02 -11.77 -3.26
CA LEU A 323 -5.57 -12.13 -1.95
C LEU A 323 -7.02 -11.67 -1.76
N VAL A 324 -7.45 -10.57 -2.39
CA VAL A 324 -8.81 -10.03 -2.25
C VAL A 324 -9.75 -10.60 -3.29
N ASP A 325 -9.41 -10.48 -4.58
CA ASP A 325 -10.23 -11.00 -5.69
C ASP A 325 -10.06 -12.49 -5.89
N THR A 326 -9.05 -13.09 -5.27
CA THR A 326 -8.76 -14.51 -5.41
C THR A 326 -8.55 -14.97 -6.86
N LYS A 327 -7.88 -14.15 -7.69
CA LYS A 327 -7.49 -14.55 -9.04
C LYS A 327 -6.43 -15.66 -9.04
N PRO A 328 -6.43 -16.61 -10.00
CA PRO A 328 -5.38 -17.62 -10.12
C PRO A 328 -3.98 -17.00 -10.28
N LEU A 329 -2.97 -17.60 -9.62
CA LEU A 329 -1.58 -17.09 -9.70
C LEU A 329 -1.01 -17.17 -11.12
N THR A 330 -1.37 -18.22 -11.86
CA THR A 330 -0.97 -18.41 -13.27
C THR A 330 -1.51 -17.31 -14.18
N GLU A 331 -2.78 -16.93 -14.04
CA GLU A 331 -3.38 -15.83 -14.81
C GLU A 331 -2.63 -14.52 -14.59
N ILE A 332 -2.27 -14.23 -13.34
CA ILE A 332 -1.52 -13.03 -12.98
C ILE A 332 -0.09 -13.06 -13.54
N LEU A 333 0.60 -14.20 -13.44
CA LEU A 333 1.92 -14.39 -14.02
C LEU A 333 1.89 -14.21 -15.54
N ASP A 334 0.97 -14.87 -16.23
CA ASP A 334 0.83 -14.76 -17.68
C ASP A 334 0.55 -13.32 -18.11
N LYS A 335 -0.34 -12.61 -17.38
CA LYS A 335 -0.60 -11.19 -17.63
C LYS A 335 0.64 -10.32 -17.43
N MET A 336 1.45 -10.57 -16.39
CA MET A 336 2.69 -9.81 -16.16
C MET A 336 3.73 -10.07 -17.24
N GLU A 337 3.91 -11.32 -17.62
CA GLU A 337 4.88 -11.71 -18.65
C GLU A 337 4.44 -11.22 -20.04
N ALA A 338 3.12 -11.10 -20.29
CA ALA A 338 2.58 -10.55 -21.53
C ALA A 338 2.53 -9.02 -21.59
N SER A 339 2.25 -8.33 -20.47
CA SER A 339 2.19 -6.86 -20.39
C SER A 339 3.57 -6.21 -20.31
N GLY A 340 4.59 -6.98 -19.97
CA GLY A 340 5.96 -6.54 -20.10
C GLY A 340 6.32 -6.36 -21.57
N ASP A 341 6.45 -5.10 -22.02
CA ASP A 341 7.56 -4.73 -22.89
C ASP A 341 8.84 -5.12 -22.12
N SER A 342 9.20 -6.39 -22.23
CA SER A 342 10.20 -7.02 -21.40
C SER A 342 11.54 -6.37 -21.72
N PRO A 343 12.21 -5.67 -20.79
CA PRO A 343 13.53 -5.10 -21.06
C PRO A 343 14.58 -6.19 -21.29
N TYR A 344 14.24 -7.47 -21.09
CA TYR A 344 15.07 -8.60 -21.48
C TYR A 344 15.04 -8.87 -22.99
N SER A 345 13.97 -8.48 -23.69
CA SER A 345 13.51 -9.30 -24.82
C SER A 345 13.96 -8.88 -26.21
N LYS A 346 14.58 -7.70 -26.42
CA LYS A 346 14.94 -7.40 -27.82
C LYS A 346 16.11 -8.24 -28.35
N ASN A 347 16.93 -8.88 -27.51
CA ASN A 347 18.12 -9.66 -27.96
C ASN A 347 18.56 -10.85 -27.07
N ILE A 348 17.72 -11.34 -26.14
CA ILE A 348 18.09 -12.43 -25.22
C ILE A 348 17.27 -13.69 -25.54
N ASN A 349 17.94 -14.84 -25.61
CA ASN A 349 17.29 -16.14 -25.78
C ASN A 349 16.61 -16.53 -24.45
N PRO A 350 15.27 -16.72 -24.43
CA PRO A 350 14.53 -16.99 -23.20
C PRO A 350 14.98 -18.26 -22.46
N LYS A 351 15.34 -19.31 -23.20
CA LYS A 351 15.78 -20.58 -22.62
C LYS A 351 17.11 -20.43 -21.88
N LEU A 352 18.11 -19.85 -22.54
CA LEU A 352 19.43 -19.60 -21.93
C LEU A 352 19.34 -18.65 -20.73
N PHE A 353 18.42 -17.67 -20.79
CA PHE A 353 18.16 -16.78 -19.66
C PHE A 353 17.55 -17.55 -18.48
N SER A 354 16.51 -18.35 -18.74
CA SER A 354 15.86 -19.18 -17.72
C SER A 354 16.84 -20.17 -17.07
N GLU A 355 17.68 -20.84 -17.85
CA GLU A 355 18.73 -21.73 -17.35
C GLU A 355 19.74 -20.99 -16.45
N ALA A 356 20.20 -19.80 -16.87
CA ALA A 356 21.14 -19.00 -16.09
C ALA A 356 20.52 -18.45 -14.79
N CYS A 357 19.24 -18.07 -14.82
CA CYS A 357 18.48 -17.72 -13.63
C CYS A 357 18.35 -18.91 -12.68
N THR A 358 17.94 -20.08 -13.22
CA THR A 358 17.75 -21.33 -12.49
C THR A 358 19.03 -21.75 -11.78
N ALA A 359 20.19 -21.68 -12.44
CA ALA A 359 21.47 -22.06 -11.87
C ALA A 359 21.89 -21.26 -10.62
N ARG A 360 21.30 -20.07 -10.39
CA ARG A 360 21.58 -19.26 -9.19
C ARG A 360 20.40 -19.20 -8.21
N ALA A 361 19.23 -19.75 -8.55
CA ALA A 361 18.08 -19.77 -7.68
C ALA A 361 18.33 -20.69 -6.47
N VAL A 362 18.50 -20.11 -5.30
CA VAL A 362 18.84 -20.82 -4.05
C VAL A 362 17.75 -21.83 -3.68
N GLU A 363 16.49 -21.52 -3.96
CA GLU A 363 15.33 -22.37 -3.64
C GLU A 363 15.27 -23.64 -4.50
N LEU A 364 15.82 -23.60 -5.72
CA LEU A 364 15.81 -24.73 -6.64
C LEU A 364 17.04 -25.63 -6.48
N ASN A 365 18.18 -25.06 -6.08
CA ASN A 365 19.46 -25.77 -6.07
C ASN A 365 19.92 -26.20 -4.67
N GLY A 366 19.23 -25.80 -3.60
CA GLY A 366 19.62 -26.12 -2.22
C GLY A 366 20.99 -25.56 -1.80
N THR A 367 21.61 -24.74 -2.65
CA THR A 367 22.96 -24.19 -2.49
C THR A 367 22.95 -22.95 -1.61
N ASN A 368 22.64 -23.12 -0.33
CA ASN A 368 23.24 -22.33 0.75
C ASN A 368 22.89 -22.92 2.12
N ASN A 369 23.74 -23.82 2.60
CA ASN A 369 23.81 -24.22 4.02
C ASN A 369 24.26 -23.07 4.95
N ASN A 370 24.51 -21.87 4.42
CA ASN A 370 25.12 -20.73 5.14
C ASN A 370 24.22 -19.50 5.32
N LEU A 371 22.99 -19.49 4.80
CA LEU A 371 22.01 -18.45 5.18
C LEU A 371 21.32 -18.91 6.46
N PRO A 372 21.30 -18.10 7.54
CA PRO A 372 20.73 -18.54 8.81
C PRO A 372 19.26 -18.94 8.60
N LEU A 373 18.97 -20.21 8.85
CA LEU A 373 17.60 -20.69 9.01
C LEU A 373 17.02 -19.95 10.23
N SER A 374 15.85 -19.33 10.09
CA SER A 374 15.09 -18.88 11.27
C SER A 374 14.94 -20.09 12.20
N PRO A 375 15.23 -19.97 13.51
CA PRO A 375 15.40 -21.12 14.41
C PRO A 375 14.16 -21.98 14.63
N PHE A 376 13.02 -21.68 14.00
CA PHE A 376 11.76 -22.38 14.23
C PHE A 376 10.98 -22.62 12.93
N PHE A 377 11.33 -23.68 12.21
CA PHE A 377 10.37 -24.37 11.34
C PHE A 377 10.32 -25.86 11.66
N ALA A 378 9.09 -26.38 11.61
CA ALA A 378 8.79 -27.79 11.76
C ALA A 378 9.65 -28.60 10.79
N LEU A 379 10.55 -29.40 11.37
CA LEU A 379 11.23 -30.56 10.80
C LEU A 379 11.27 -30.57 9.26
N ARG A 380 12.42 -30.20 8.67
CA ARG A 380 12.89 -30.94 7.49
C ARG A 380 12.73 -32.43 7.84
N PRO A 381 11.97 -33.24 7.10
CA PRO A 381 12.06 -34.68 7.23
C PRO A 381 13.43 -35.07 6.64
N ASN A 382 14.44 -35.08 7.51
CA ASN A 382 15.83 -35.51 7.29
C ASN A 382 16.65 -34.68 6.29
N ALA A 383 17.74 -34.12 6.82
CA ALA A 383 18.98 -33.97 6.06
C ALA A 383 19.64 -35.34 5.88
#